data_AF-A0A6G8PTK7-F1
#
_entry.id   AF-A0A6G8PTK7-F1
#
_cell.length_a   1.000
_cell.length_b   1.000
_cell.length_c   1.000
_cell.angle_alpha   90.00
_cell.angle_beta   90.00
_cell.angle_gamma   90.00
#
_symmetry.space_group_name_H-M   'P 1'
#
loop_
_entity.id
_entity.type
_entity.pdbx_description
1 polymer ?
#
loop_
_entity_poly.entity_id
_entity_poly.type
_entity_poly.pdbx_seq_one_letter_code
_entity_poly.pdbx_strand_id
1 'polypeptide(L)'
;MAKRLAALVAALALMLVAAVPALAQEGQAAATGVLVDGLPQDVGGFGTHSISDEATGTLYALRSAGADLDSYAGQRVTVYGALTPGEDGSGEGDFGAGGTLPSIDVTRIEPAGDPADDGEITATFELAVEGEPPTGTAFFAGASQQVAALEDPDGDGTYEGALTLPEGFYDLGPFPVPVAMLAGTPEVPNQQTIEYFGEVVLEDGDHFSADYSFDGPAPGSSATFAYELAVDCEPPEGAEFLGLTATESLVTTPLTDPDGDGVYTGSQTVPRFAPGGPGEPIEISPVRIVQGPPTATGPLGPEYRVIEDFGAVTAEDRTLSASVSFCDGGGPDGGGTTGGPVVSGDTGGIVPSLPKVLPSTGGLLPIACLVGLVLVAGGLMNRRRNR
;
A
#
# COMPACT_ATOMS: atom_id res chain seq x y z
N MET A 1 -2.07 38.86 64.47
CA MET A 1 -2.64 37.64 63.84
C MET A 1 -3.98 37.87 63.13
N ALA A 2 -4.85 38.78 63.59
CA ALA A 2 -6.18 39.02 62.97
C ALA A 2 -6.16 39.45 61.48
N LYS A 3 -5.16 40.22 61.02
CA LYS A 3 -5.09 40.68 59.62
C LYS A 3 -4.78 39.58 58.60
N ARG A 4 -4.08 38.52 58.99
CA ARG A 4 -3.76 37.39 58.09
C ARG A 4 -4.95 36.43 57.94
N LEU A 5 -5.80 36.33 58.96
CA LEU A 5 -7.02 35.54 58.90
C LEU A 5 -8.08 36.18 57.97
N ALA A 6 -8.21 37.51 58.02
CA ALA A 6 -9.15 38.25 57.18
C ALA A 6 -8.81 38.15 55.67
N ALA A 7 -7.52 38.15 55.32
CA ALA A 7 -7.08 37.98 53.94
C ALA A 7 -7.36 36.57 53.39
N LEU A 8 -7.20 35.54 54.24
CA LEU A 8 -7.46 34.15 53.87
C LEU A 8 -8.97 33.88 53.71
N VAL A 9 -9.82 34.46 54.56
CA VAL A 9 -11.28 34.34 54.44
C VAL A 9 -11.80 35.10 53.20
N ALA A 10 -11.22 36.26 52.87
CA ALA A 10 -11.56 36.98 51.65
C ALA A 10 -11.13 36.22 50.38
N ALA A 11 -9.95 35.59 50.38
CA ALA A 11 -9.50 34.76 49.26
C ALA A 11 -10.34 33.48 49.10
N LEU A 12 -10.75 32.85 50.21
CA LEU A 12 -11.63 31.68 50.19
C LEU A 12 -13.04 32.04 49.71
N ALA A 13 -13.57 33.21 50.11
CA ALA A 13 -14.86 33.70 49.63
C ALA A 13 -14.83 34.08 48.14
N LEU A 14 -13.70 34.58 47.63
CA LEU A 14 -13.54 34.86 46.20
C LEU A 14 -13.40 33.57 45.37
N MET A 15 -12.74 32.53 45.91
CA MET A 15 -12.72 31.20 45.28
C MET A 15 -14.08 30.52 45.30
N LEU A 16 -14.89 30.70 46.35
CA LEU A 16 -16.23 30.11 46.41
C LEU A 16 -17.25 30.75 45.45
N VAL A 17 -17.02 31.98 44.98
CA VAL A 17 -17.90 32.64 44.00
C VAL A 17 -17.59 32.22 42.55
N ALA A 18 -16.37 31.75 42.27
CA ALA A 18 -15.99 31.22 40.95
C ALA A 18 -16.41 29.76 40.72
N ALA A 19 -16.86 29.04 41.76
CA ALA A 19 -17.26 27.64 41.68
C ALA A 19 -18.79 27.42 41.55
N VAL A 20 -19.57 28.47 41.29
CA VAL A 20 -21.06 28.44 41.35
C VAL A 20 -21.76 28.25 40.00
N PRO A 21 -21.21 27.51 39.02
CA PRO A 21 -22.10 26.76 38.12
C PRO A 21 -21.83 25.25 38.08
N ALA A 22 -20.91 24.70 38.88
CA ALA A 22 -20.55 23.29 38.77
C ALA A 22 -21.48 22.31 39.51
N LEU A 23 -22.45 22.80 40.31
CA LEU A 23 -23.23 21.95 41.23
C LEU A 23 -24.76 21.98 41.00
N ALA A 24 -25.24 22.46 39.85
CA ALA A 24 -26.69 22.50 39.55
C ALA A 24 -27.09 21.97 38.16
N GLN A 25 -26.16 21.38 37.39
CA GLN A 25 -26.43 20.78 36.08
C GLN A 25 -26.04 19.30 36.09
N GLU A 26 -26.56 18.53 37.05
CA GLU A 26 -26.59 17.07 36.92
C GLU A 26 -27.49 16.72 35.72
N GLY A 27 -26.89 16.55 34.55
CA GLY A 27 -27.57 16.13 33.33
C GLY A 27 -27.48 17.08 32.14
N GLN A 28 -26.79 18.22 32.22
CA GLN A 28 -26.56 19.10 31.05
C GLN A 28 -25.11 18.96 30.56
N ALA A 29 -24.91 18.46 29.34
CA ALA A 29 -23.61 18.36 28.70
C ALA A 29 -23.38 19.51 27.72
N ALA A 30 -22.11 19.84 27.53
CA ALA A 30 -21.61 20.66 26.45
C ALA A 30 -20.48 19.89 25.76
N ALA A 31 -20.53 19.80 24.44
CA ALA A 31 -19.47 19.21 23.62
C ALA A 31 -19.08 20.19 22.52
N THR A 32 -17.79 20.39 22.29
CA THR A 32 -17.29 21.25 21.21
C THR A 32 -16.51 20.41 20.21
N GLY A 33 -16.78 20.59 18.92
CA GLY A 33 -16.07 19.91 17.84
C GLY A 33 -16.79 20.04 16.50
N VAL A 34 -16.33 19.32 15.49
CA VAL A 34 -16.99 19.27 14.17
C VAL A 34 -18.23 18.37 14.21
N LEU A 35 -19.37 18.94 13.82
CA LEU A 35 -20.63 18.20 13.72
C LEU A 35 -20.66 17.39 12.41
N VAL A 36 -20.84 16.08 12.50
CA VAL A 36 -20.83 15.15 11.36
C VAL A 36 -22.24 14.60 11.12
N ASP A 37 -22.65 14.56 9.85
CA ASP A 37 -23.88 13.88 9.42
C ASP A 37 -23.68 12.36 9.48
N GLY A 38 -24.55 11.68 10.21
CA GLY A 38 -24.49 10.24 10.44
C GLY A 38 -23.77 9.82 11.73
N LEU A 39 -23.80 8.51 11.95
CA LEU A 39 -23.12 7.80 13.04
C LEU A 39 -22.12 6.80 12.43
N PRO A 40 -21.08 6.37 13.18
CA PRO A 40 -20.20 5.28 12.75
C PRO A 40 -21.01 4.01 12.46
N GLN A 41 -20.58 3.24 11.44
CA GLN A 41 -21.35 2.12 10.89
C GLN A 41 -21.62 0.98 11.90
N ASP A 42 -20.81 0.89 12.95
CA ASP A 42 -20.86 -0.18 13.95
C ASP A 42 -21.65 0.19 15.22
N VAL A 43 -22.21 1.40 15.29
CA VAL A 43 -22.94 1.88 16.47
C VAL A 43 -24.45 1.74 16.28
N GLY A 44 -25.08 0.95 17.16
CA GLY A 44 -26.54 0.84 17.27
C GLY A 44 -27.16 2.18 17.69
N GLY A 45 -28.12 2.66 16.90
CA GLY A 45 -28.49 4.07 16.84
C GLY A 45 -29.12 4.69 18.10
N PHE A 46 -28.69 5.93 18.37
CA PHE A 46 -29.46 6.98 19.02
C PHE A 46 -29.00 8.35 18.49
N GLY A 47 -29.66 8.88 17.46
CA GLY A 47 -29.29 10.18 16.88
C GLY A 47 -29.22 10.14 15.36
N THR A 48 -29.01 11.30 14.77
CA THR A 48 -28.85 11.47 13.31
C THR A 48 -27.46 12.00 12.94
N HIS A 49 -26.80 12.63 13.90
CA HIS A 49 -25.50 13.26 13.74
C HIS A 49 -24.59 12.81 14.88
N SER A 50 -23.30 13.06 14.75
CA SER A 50 -22.32 12.84 15.81
C SER A 50 -21.42 14.06 15.98
N ILE A 51 -20.81 14.16 17.15
CA ILE A 51 -19.76 15.13 17.46
C ILE A 51 -18.73 14.46 18.36
N SER A 52 -17.46 14.64 18.05
CA SER A 52 -16.36 14.30 18.97
C SER A 52 -16.12 15.52 19.85
N ASP A 53 -16.20 15.36 21.18
CA ASP A 53 -15.87 16.47 22.08
C ASP A 53 -14.35 16.63 22.18
N GLU A 54 -13.83 17.70 21.59
CA GLU A 54 -12.40 18.06 21.56
C GLU A 54 -11.72 17.97 22.92
N ALA A 55 -12.40 18.43 23.99
CA ALA A 55 -11.81 18.50 25.31
C ALA A 55 -11.58 17.12 25.95
N THR A 56 -12.34 16.12 25.54
CA THR A 56 -12.35 14.80 26.19
C THR A 56 -12.10 13.64 25.23
N GLY A 57 -12.14 13.88 23.92
CA GLY A 57 -12.13 12.85 22.88
C GLY A 57 -13.39 11.96 22.88
N THR A 58 -14.43 12.34 23.62
CA THR A 58 -15.64 11.51 23.75
C THR A 58 -16.55 11.72 22.54
N LEU A 59 -16.84 10.64 21.82
CA LEU A 59 -17.82 10.67 20.74
C LEU A 59 -19.25 10.64 21.29
N TYR A 60 -20.03 11.68 20.97
CA TYR A 60 -21.43 11.78 21.33
C TYR A 60 -22.34 11.62 20.13
N ALA A 61 -23.42 10.86 20.31
CA ALA A 61 -24.50 10.82 19.34
C ALA A 61 -25.49 11.97 19.60
N LEU A 62 -25.88 12.68 18.55
CA LEU A 62 -26.71 13.88 18.66
C LEU A 62 -28.15 13.60 18.25
N ARG A 63 -29.06 13.97 19.16
CA ARG A 63 -30.49 13.97 18.93
C ARG A 63 -31.01 15.37 19.12
N SER A 64 -31.77 15.88 18.16
CA SER A 64 -32.49 17.14 18.35
C SER A 64 -33.97 16.99 18.03
N ALA A 65 -34.79 17.63 18.86
CA ALA A 65 -36.23 17.77 18.61
C ALA A 65 -36.59 19.14 18.00
N GLY A 66 -35.62 20.07 17.87
CA GLY A 66 -35.92 21.44 17.45
C GLY A 66 -34.76 22.29 16.96
N ALA A 67 -33.51 21.83 17.08
CA ALA A 67 -32.36 22.44 16.41
C ALA A 67 -32.14 21.76 15.05
N ASP A 68 -31.86 22.56 14.04
CA ASP A 68 -31.55 22.11 12.68
C ASP A 68 -30.07 21.70 12.61
N LEU A 69 -29.77 20.42 12.90
CA LEU A 69 -28.40 19.89 12.92
C LEU A 69 -27.77 19.91 11.51
N ASP A 70 -28.58 19.68 10.48
CA ASP A 70 -28.11 19.64 9.08
C ASP A 70 -27.48 20.99 8.67
N SER A 71 -28.02 22.10 9.17
CA SER A 71 -27.47 23.44 8.91
C SER A 71 -26.07 23.69 9.48
N TYR A 72 -25.61 22.83 10.39
CA TYR A 72 -24.30 22.88 11.04
C TYR A 72 -23.39 21.71 10.66
N ALA A 73 -23.84 20.78 9.80
CA ALA A 73 -23.01 19.65 9.39
C ALA A 73 -21.72 20.15 8.68
N GLY A 74 -20.59 19.61 9.10
CA GLY A 74 -19.25 20.02 8.68
C GLY A 74 -18.74 21.31 9.33
N GLN A 75 -19.47 21.90 10.28
CA GLN A 75 -19.04 23.10 11.01
C GLN A 75 -18.60 22.74 12.42
N ARG A 76 -17.63 23.50 12.92
CA ARG A 76 -17.20 23.46 14.32
C ARG A 76 -18.22 24.20 15.19
N VAL A 77 -18.79 23.51 16.16
CA VAL A 77 -19.86 24.04 17.00
C VAL A 77 -19.68 23.59 18.45
N THR A 78 -20.26 24.35 19.38
CA THR A 78 -20.53 23.86 20.73
C THR A 78 -22.00 23.49 20.83
N VAL A 79 -22.28 22.22 21.08
CA VAL A 79 -23.63 21.70 21.33
C VAL A 79 -23.91 21.64 22.83
N TYR A 80 -25.09 22.09 23.23
CA TYR A 80 -25.57 22.05 24.61
C TYR A 80 -26.87 21.25 24.70
N GLY A 81 -26.95 20.33 25.63
CA GLY A 81 -28.12 19.47 25.74
C GLY A 81 -28.16 18.62 26.99
N ALA A 82 -29.20 17.81 27.12
CA ALA A 82 -29.28 16.84 28.19
C ALA A 82 -28.42 15.61 27.83
N LEU A 83 -27.53 15.19 28.73
CA LEU A 83 -26.71 14.00 28.53
C LEU A 83 -27.50 12.75 28.93
N THR A 84 -27.62 11.81 28.00
CA THR A 84 -28.01 10.44 28.27
C THR A 84 -26.74 9.59 28.22
N PRO A 85 -26.25 9.07 29.36
CA PRO A 85 -25.10 8.17 29.37
C PRO A 85 -25.32 6.97 28.45
N GLY A 86 -24.26 6.56 27.76
CA GLY A 86 -24.27 5.29 27.03
C GLY A 86 -24.30 4.12 28.02
N GLU A 87 -24.86 2.99 27.61
CA GLU A 87 -24.71 1.75 28.39
C GLU A 87 -23.29 1.21 28.15
N ASP A 88 -22.53 1.07 29.24
CA ASP A 88 -21.21 0.45 29.23
C ASP A 88 -21.34 -0.95 28.58
N GLY A 89 -20.86 -1.08 27.34
CA GLY A 89 -20.54 -2.39 26.78
C GLY A 89 -19.57 -3.04 27.76
N SER A 90 -19.96 -4.18 28.33
CA SER A 90 -19.29 -4.79 29.47
C SER A 90 -17.82 -5.13 29.16
N GLY A 91 -16.90 -4.26 29.53
CA GLY A 91 -15.46 -4.53 29.70
C GLY A 91 -14.67 -4.79 28.40
N GLU A 92 -13.49 -4.16 28.32
CA GLU A 92 -12.45 -4.34 27.30
C GLU A 92 -12.80 -3.85 25.89
N GLY A 93 -12.57 -2.55 25.65
CA GLY A 93 -11.80 -1.99 24.51
C GLY A 93 -12.27 -2.24 23.07
N ASP A 94 -13.28 -3.07 22.87
CA ASP A 94 -13.88 -3.41 21.60
C ASP A 94 -15.29 -2.84 21.64
N PHE A 95 -15.63 -1.96 20.70
CA PHE A 95 -17.02 -1.57 20.45
C PHE A 95 -17.74 -2.78 19.85
N GLY A 96 -17.88 -3.85 20.63
CA GLY A 96 -18.59 -5.04 20.24
C GLY A 96 -20.02 -4.64 19.85
N ALA A 97 -20.51 -5.25 18.77
CA ALA A 97 -21.83 -5.02 18.20
C ALA A 97 -22.92 -5.02 19.29
N GLY A 98 -23.29 -3.82 19.77
CA GLY A 98 -24.27 -3.65 20.85
C GLY A 98 -24.03 -2.52 21.86
N GLY A 99 -22.85 -1.88 21.90
CA GLY A 99 -22.62 -0.71 22.76
C GLY A 99 -23.43 0.52 22.29
N THR A 100 -23.99 1.29 23.22
CA THR A 100 -24.69 2.55 22.91
C THR A 100 -23.78 3.73 23.22
N LEU A 101 -23.58 4.63 22.25
CA LEU A 101 -22.84 5.87 22.50
C LEU A 101 -23.56 6.73 23.53
N PRO A 102 -22.83 7.49 24.37
CA PRO A 102 -23.46 8.57 25.12
C PRO A 102 -24.11 9.55 24.13
N SER A 103 -25.32 10.00 24.44
CA SER A 103 -26.08 10.88 23.55
C SER A 103 -26.44 12.19 24.20
N ILE A 104 -26.45 13.25 23.39
CA ILE A 104 -26.83 14.60 23.82
C ILE A 104 -28.17 14.95 23.14
N ASP A 105 -29.20 15.17 23.94
CA ASP A 105 -30.45 15.78 23.50
C ASP A 105 -30.24 17.29 23.33
N VAL A 106 -29.87 17.69 22.11
CA VAL A 106 -29.45 19.04 21.74
C VAL A 106 -30.59 20.03 21.91
N THR A 107 -30.38 20.99 22.81
CA THR A 107 -31.29 22.11 23.10
C THR A 107 -30.82 23.42 22.49
N ARG A 108 -29.51 23.56 22.26
CA ARG A 108 -28.88 24.76 21.70
C ARG A 108 -27.59 24.38 20.99
N ILE A 109 -27.32 25.04 19.87
CA ILE A 109 -26.06 24.95 19.12
C ILE A 109 -25.55 26.37 18.99
N GLU A 110 -24.27 26.57 19.28
CA GLU A 110 -23.60 27.84 19.05
C GLU A 110 -22.42 27.57 18.10
N PRO A 111 -22.22 28.36 17.04
CA PRO A 111 -20.97 28.33 16.30
C PRO A 111 -19.84 28.52 17.31
N ALA A 112 -18.94 27.55 17.37
CA ALA A 112 -17.69 27.78 18.07
C ALA A 112 -16.93 28.81 17.20
N GLY A 113 -16.31 29.80 17.84
CA GLY A 113 -15.28 30.55 17.11
C GLY A 113 -14.27 29.56 16.55
N ASP A 114 -13.52 29.94 15.51
CA ASP A 114 -12.32 29.18 15.18
C ASP A 114 -11.54 28.94 16.48
N PRO A 115 -10.96 27.73 16.69
CA PRO A 115 -10.06 27.56 17.83
C PRO A 115 -9.10 28.74 17.81
N ALA A 116 -8.77 29.28 18.98
CA ALA A 116 -7.77 30.33 19.02
C ALA A 116 -6.56 29.85 18.19
N ASP A 117 -6.08 30.68 17.26
CA ASP A 117 -4.96 30.41 16.35
C ASP A 117 -3.64 30.15 17.10
N ASP A 118 -3.56 29.22 18.06
CA ASP A 118 -2.38 29.11 18.93
C ASP A 118 -1.72 27.74 19.10
N GLY A 119 -2.16 26.72 18.37
CA GLY A 119 -1.29 25.58 18.09
C GLY A 119 -1.26 25.22 16.61
N GLU A 120 -0.08 25.25 16.03
CA GLU A 120 0.22 24.50 14.82
C GLU A 120 1.06 23.31 15.25
N ILE A 121 0.67 22.11 14.84
CA ILE A 121 1.51 20.92 14.99
C ILE A 121 2.43 20.90 13.79
N THR A 122 3.74 20.92 14.03
CA THR A 122 4.75 20.78 12.97
C THR A 122 5.40 19.42 13.07
N ALA A 123 5.18 18.58 12.06
CA ALA A 123 5.93 17.34 11.86
C ALA A 123 7.05 17.58 10.85
N THR A 124 8.23 17.03 11.11
CA THR A 124 9.42 17.10 10.25
C THR A 124 9.66 15.78 9.55
N PHE A 125 10.17 15.87 8.32
CA PHE A 125 10.37 14.73 7.44
C PHE A 125 11.75 14.81 6.83
N GLU A 126 12.46 13.69 6.87
CA GLU A 126 13.79 13.52 6.28
C GLU A 126 13.78 12.29 5.37
N LEU A 127 14.13 12.47 4.10
CA LEU A 127 14.22 11.38 3.13
C LEU A 127 15.64 11.35 2.56
N ALA A 128 16.43 10.36 2.94
CA ALA A 128 17.74 10.13 2.34
C ALA A 128 17.56 9.40 1.01
N VAL A 129 18.04 10.00 -0.07
CA VAL A 129 17.92 9.49 -1.43
C VAL A 129 19.30 9.09 -1.95
N GLU A 130 19.49 7.79 -2.17
CA GLU A 130 20.67 7.26 -2.85
C GLU A 130 20.46 7.21 -4.37
N GLY A 131 21.43 7.73 -5.12
CA GLY A 131 21.38 7.78 -6.59
C GLY A 131 20.75 9.07 -7.13
N GLU A 132 20.93 9.32 -8.43
CA GLU A 132 20.38 10.53 -9.07
C GLU A 132 18.90 10.31 -9.41
N PRO A 133 17.97 11.12 -8.87
CA PRO A 133 16.56 11.05 -9.23
C PRO A 133 16.33 11.32 -10.73
N PRO A 134 15.36 10.65 -11.37
CA PRO A 134 14.94 11.01 -12.72
C PRO A 134 14.59 12.50 -12.83
N THR A 135 14.86 13.08 -14.00
CA THR A 135 14.54 14.50 -14.24
C THR A 135 13.04 14.75 -14.06
N GLY A 136 12.69 15.69 -13.17
CA GLY A 136 11.31 16.07 -12.89
C GLY A 136 10.65 15.29 -11.74
N THR A 137 11.38 14.38 -11.09
CA THR A 137 10.95 13.78 -9.83
C THR A 137 10.94 14.83 -8.72
N ALA A 138 9.90 14.79 -7.91
CA ALA A 138 9.75 15.55 -6.68
C ALA A 138 9.31 14.62 -5.55
N PHE A 139 9.67 14.97 -4.33
CA PHE A 139 9.37 14.21 -3.12
C PHE A 139 8.43 15.00 -2.21
N PHE A 140 7.57 14.28 -1.51
CA PHE A 140 6.55 14.89 -0.66
C PHE A 140 6.39 14.11 0.64
N ALA A 141 6.16 14.81 1.73
CA ALA A 141 5.54 14.25 2.92
C ALA A 141 4.02 14.45 2.85
N GLY A 142 3.25 13.45 3.25
CA GLY A 142 1.80 13.51 3.29
C GLY A 142 1.26 13.07 4.64
N ALA A 143 0.30 13.82 5.16
CA ALA A 143 -0.55 13.39 6.26
C ALA A 143 -2.01 13.72 5.92
N SER A 144 -2.88 12.71 5.97
CA SER A 144 -4.28 12.86 5.57
C SER A 144 -4.41 13.42 4.13
N GLN A 145 -5.00 14.61 3.96
CA GLN A 145 -5.17 15.27 2.65
C GLN A 145 -4.13 16.37 2.37
N GLN A 146 -3.20 16.62 3.30
CA GLN A 146 -2.17 17.64 3.13
C GLN A 146 -0.85 17.02 2.70
N VAL A 147 -0.13 17.76 1.86
CA VAL A 147 1.20 17.37 1.39
C VAL A 147 2.14 18.57 1.49
N ALA A 148 3.39 18.30 1.87
CA ALA A 148 4.49 19.25 1.85
C ALA A 148 5.59 18.71 0.92
N ALA A 149 6.17 19.58 0.08
CA ALA A 149 7.33 19.20 -0.71
C ALA A 149 8.54 19.00 0.20
N LEU A 150 9.33 17.98 -0.08
CA LEU A 150 10.66 17.79 0.51
C LEU A 150 11.69 18.37 -0.46
N GLU A 151 12.60 19.18 0.06
CA GLU A 151 13.62 19.88 -0.72
C GLU A 151 15.02 19.43 -0.29
N ASP A 152 15.92 19.31 -1.26
CA ASP A 152 17.36 19.07 -1.04
C ASP A 152 18.12 20.36 -1.44
N PRO A 153 18.26 21.33 -0.52
CA PRO A 153 18.83 22.64 -0.85
C PRO A 153 20.36 22.61 -1.02
N ASP A 154 21.05 21.63 -0.45
CA ASP A 154 22.52 21.53 -0.50
C ASP A 154 23.03 20.46 -1.48
N GLY A 155 22.13 19.65 -2.04
CA GLY A 155 22.41 18.66 -3.06
C GLY A 155 23.14 17.44 -2.50
N ASP A 156 22.96 17.13 -1.22
CA ASP A 156 23.61 15.99 -0.58
C ASP A 156 22.83 14.67 -0.70
N GLY A 157 21.63 14.73 -1.29
CA GLY A 157 20.71 13.61 -1.44
C GLY A 157 19.70 13.49 -0.30
N THR A 158 19.74 14.36 0.72
CA THR A 158 18.79 14.38 1.83
C THR A 158 17.71 15.42 1.57
N TYR A 159 16.47 14.97 1.45
CA TYR A 159 15.32 15.82 1.22
C TYR A 159 14.61 16.08 2.54
N GLU A 160 14.53 17.35 2.93
CA GLU A 160 13.92 17.79 4.17
C GLU A 160 12.65 18.58 3.92
N GLY A 161 11.69 18.45 4.82
CA GLY A 161 10.49 19.27 4.80
C GLY A 161 9.74 19.24 6.11
N ALA A 162 8.82 20.18 6.26
CA ALA A 162 7.94 20.25 7.42
C ALA A 162 6.50 20.35 6.94
N LEU A 163 5.63 19.56 7.57
CA LEU A 163 4.19 19.64 7.39
C LEU A 163 3.60 20.30 8.62
N THR A 164 3.19 21.55 8.46
CA THR A 164 2.52 22.32 9.51
C THR A 164 1.03 22.19 9.35
N LEU A 165 0.39 21.69 10.40
CA LEU A 165 -1.02 21.34 10.42
C LEU A 165 -1.68 22.14 11.56
N PRO A 166 -2.81 22.81 11.32
CA PRO A 166 -3.45 23.54 12.40
C PRO A 166 -3.94 22.55 13.46
N GLU A 167 -3.72 22.86 14.76
CA GLU A 167 -4.39 22.14 15.85
C GLU A 167 -5.90 22.19 15.57
N GLY A 168 -6.53 21.02 15.47
CA GLY A 168 -7.94 20.90 15.12
C GLY A 168 -8.25 20.46 13.68
N PHE A 169 -7.26 20.40 12.77
CA PHE A 169 -7.44 19.64 11.51
C PHE A 169 -7.63 18.13 11.77
N TYR A 170 -7.30 17.71 12.99
CA TYR A 170 -7.42 16.36 13.54
C TYR A 170 -8.48 16.25 14.63
N ASP A 171 -9.50 17.12 14.59
CA ASP A 171 -10.67 17.04 15.47
C ASP A 171 -11.59 15.83 15.16
N LEU A 172 -10.98 14.67 14.95
CA LEU A 172 -11.63 13.38 15.15
C LEU A 172 -11.42 12.92 16.60
N GLY A 173 -10.38 13.37 17.32
CA GLY A 173 -9.96 12.82 18.62
C GLY A 173 -8.58 12.14 18.48
N PRO A 174 -8.20 11.15 19.31
CA PRO A 174 -6.92 10.41 19.20
C PRO A 174 -6.90 9.46 17.99
N PHE A 175 -7.47 9.89 16.86
CA PHE A 175 -7.59 9.08 15.67
C PHE A 175 -6.30 9.18 14.88
N PRO A 176 -5.68 8.03 14.61
CA PRO A 176 -4.42 8.00 13.93
C PRO A 176 -4.64 8.39 12.46
N VAL A 177 -3.76 9.23 11.89
CA VAL A 177 -3.84 9.66 10.48
C VAL A 177 -2.81 8.96 9.62
N PRO A 178 -3.12 8.60 8.37
CA PRO A 178 -2.14 7.99 7.48
C PRO A 178 -1.00 8.98 7.22
N VAL A 179 0.22 8.58 7.56
CA VAL A 179 1.45 9.35 7.30
C VAL A 179 2.30 8.60 6.28
N ALA A 180 2.77 9.30 5.25
CA ALA A 180 3.56 8.71 4.18
C ALA A 180 4.60 9.68 3.62
N MET A 181 5.67 9.13 3.05
CA MET A 181 6.53 9.82 2.09
C MET A 181 6.20 9.33 0.68
N LEU A 182 6.16 10.25 -0.27
CA LEU A 182 5.68 10.04 -1.63
C LEU A 182 6.71 10.56 -2.64
N ALA A 183 6.75 9.92 -3.80
CA ALA A 183 7.44 10.40 -4.99
C ALA A 183 6.42 10.65 -6.12
N GLY A 184 6.67 11.69 -6.90
CA GLY A 184 5.84 12.02 -8.05
C GLY A 184 6.36 13.22 -8.83
N THR A 185 5.44 13.95 -9.43
CA THR A 185 5.71 15.25 -10.03
C THR A 185 5.04 16.35 -9.21
N PRO A 186 5.46 17.62 -9.35
CA PRO A 186 4.76 18.74 -8.70
C PRO A 186 3.26 18.82 -9.04
N GLU A 187 2.84 18.26 -10.17
CA GLU A 187 1.44 18.24 -10.62
C GLU A 187 0.66 17.04 -10.06
N VAL A 188 1.35 15.93 -9.75
CA VAL A 188 0.76 14.68 -9.27
C VAL A 188 1.70 14.09 -8.19
N PRO A 189 1.57 14.52 -6.93
CA PRO A 189 2.55 14.22 -5.88
C PRO A 189 2.50 12.77 -5.36
N ASN A 190 1.44 12.02 -5.66
CA ASN A 190 1.17 10.69 -5.13
C ASN A 190 1.26 9.57 -6.19
N GLN A 191 2.22 9.66 -7.12
CA GLN A 191 2.40 8.60 -8.13
C GLN A 191 2.99 7.32 -7.52
N GLN A 192 3.81 7.45 -6.49
CA GLN A 192 4.47 6.35 -5.82
C GLN A 192 4.57 6.63 -4.32
N THR A 193 4.11 5.69 -3.49
CA THR A 193 4.42 5.69 -2.06
C THR A 193 5.84 5.17 -1.88
N ILE A 194 6.68 5.93 -1.17
CA ILE A 194 8.05 5.56 -0.81
C ILE A 194 8.02 4.76 0.48
N GLU A 195 7.44 5.36 1.52
CA GLU A 195 7.34 4.77 2.85
C GLU A 195 5.98 5.15 3.44
N TYR A 196 5.33 4.18 4.10
CA TYR A 196 4.07 4.38 4.79
C TYR A 196 4.25 4.08 6.27
N PHE A 197 4.15 5.13 7.10
CA PHE A 197 4.37 5.07 8.54
C PHE A 197 3.14 4.59 9.32
N GLY A 198 2.09 4.17 8.62
CA GLY A 198 0.84 3.73 9.23
C GLY A 198 -0.08 4.90 9.58
N GLU A 199 -1.09 4.58 10.39
CA GLU A 199 -1.92 5.59 11.03
C GLU A 199 -1.21 6.03 12.31
N VAL A 200 -0.92 7.33 12.46
CA VAL A 200 -0.17 7.90 13.60
C VAL A 200 -0.94 9.08 14.20
N VAL A 201 -0.95 9.19 15.54
CA VAL A 201 -1.39 10.41 16.23
C VAL A 201 -0.22 11.38 16.20
N LEU A 202 -0.33 12.45 15.40
CA LEU A 202 0.74 13.43 15.24
C LEU A 202 0.84 14.36 16.45
N GLU A 203 2.05 14.55 16.97
CA GLU A 203 2.40 15.51 18.02
C GLU A 203 3.35 16.58 17.47
N ASP A 204 3.38 17.76 18.11
CA ASP A 204 4.30 18.82 17.70
C ASP A 204 5.76 18.41 17.92
N GLY A 205 6.58 18.57 16.88
CA GLY A 205 7.98 18.16 16.87
C GLY A 205 8.21 16.69 16.49
N ASP A 206 7.18 15.97 16.03
CA ASP A 206 7.36 14.63 15.47
C ASP A 206 8.34 14.64 14.29
N HIS A 207 9.06 13.52 14.16
CA HIS A 207 10.08 13.35 13.13
C HIS A 207 9.96 11.99 12.47
N PHE A 208 9.87 11.99 11.15
CA PHE A 208 9.79 10.81 10.30
C PHE A 208 11.00 10.77 9.37
N SER A 209 11.65 9.61 9.29
CA SER A 209 12.83 9.41 8.45
C SER A 209 12.69 8.14 7.62
N ALA A 210 13.11 8.19 6.36
CA ALA A 210 13.19 7.04 5.47
C ALA A 210 14.42 7.12 4.54
N ASP A 211 14.86 5.97 4.07
CA ASP A 211 15.88 5.82 3.04
C ASP A 211 15.21 5.35 1.74
N TYR A 212 15.60 5.94 0.60
CA TYR A 212 15.12 5.57 -0.72
C TYR A 212 16.27 5.50 -1.71
N SER A 213 16.34 4.46 -2.53
CA SER A 213 17.46 4.26 -3.46
C SER A 213 16.97 4.12 -4.90
N PHE A 214 17.44 5.00 -5.78
CA PHE A 214 17.36 4.85 -7.24
C PHE A 214 18.42 3.90 -7.80
N ASP A 215 19.42 3.54 -7.00
CA ASP A 215 20.38 2.47 -7.35
C ASP A 215 19.76 1.08 -7.18
N GLY A 216 18.52 1.01 -6.67
CA GLY A 216 17.60 -0.06 -6.99
C GLY A 216 17.40 -0.16 -8.52
N PRO A 217 17.43 -1.37 -9.10
CA PRO A 217 17.33 -1.55 -10.55
C PRO A 217 16.11 -0.80 -11.13
N ALA A 218 16.39 0.11 -12.06
CA ALA A 218 15.48 1.16 -12.54
C ALA A 218 14.00 0.74 -12.58
N PRO A 219 13.06 1.61 -12.15
CA PRO A 219 11.64 1.37 -12.34
C PRO A 219 11.37 1.05 -13.83
N GLY A 220 10.77 -0.11 -14.08
CA GLY A 220 10.61 -0.68 -15.43
C GLY A 220 11.64 -1.76 -15.81
N SER A 221 12.57 -2.12 -14.93
CA SER A 221 13.40 -3.30 -15.13
C SER A 221 12.51 -4.55 -15.09
N SER A 222 12.57 -5.29 -16.18
CA SER A 222 11.74 -6.46 -16.40
C SER A 222 12.60 -7.70 -16.53
N ALA A 223 12.06 -8.85 -16.13
CA ALA A 223 12.65 -10.14 -16.39
C ALA A 223 11.96 -10.81 -17.58
N THR A 224 12.74 -11.57 -18.36
CA THR A 224 12.24 -12.39 -19.45
C THR A 224 12.15 -13.83 -18.99
N PHE A 225 10.94 -14.37 -18.96
CA PHE A 225 10.71 -15.80 -18.87
C PHE A 225 10.59 -16.36 -20.28
N ALA A 226 11.60 -17.13 -20.69
CA ALA A 226 11.54 -17.93 -21.90
C ALA A 226 10.99 -19.32 -21.55
N TYR A 227 10.01 -19.79 -22.31
CA TYR A 227 9.46 -21.14 -22.19
C TYR A 227 9.95 -21.98 -23.36
N GLU A 228 10.33 -23.20 -23.04
CA GLU A 228 10.72 -24.21 -24.01
C GLU A 228 9.97 -25.51 -23.70
N LEU A 229 9.23 -26.03 -24.69
CA LEU A 229 8.53 -27.29 -24.57
C LEU A 229 8.96 -28.22 -25.70
N ALA A 230 9.67 -29.29 -25.36
CA ALA A 230 9.98 -30.36 -26.31
C ALA A 230 8.79 -31.32 -26.41
N VAL A 231 8.21 -31.44 -27.60
CA VAL A 231 7.09 -32.33 -27.91
C VAL A 231 7.61 -33.51 -28.71
N ASP A 232 7.48 -34.71 -28.14
CA ASP A 232 7.75 -35.96 -28.84
C ASP A 232 6.44 -36.52 -29.43
N CYS A 233 6.52 -36.94 -30.69
CA CYS A 233 5.40 -37.32 -31.56
C CYS A 233 4.41 -36.16 -31.89
N GLU A 234 3.57 -36.40 -32.91
CA GLU A 234 2.60 -35.41 -33.37
C GLU A 234 1.58 -35.10 -32.25
N PRO A 235 1.40 -33.81 -31.88
CA PRO A 235 0.40 -33.45 -30.90
C PRO A 235 -1.03 -33.65 -31.44
N PRO A 236 -2.06 -33.71 -30.58
CA PRO A 236 -3.46 -33.79 -31.02
C PRO A 236 -3.83 -32.65 -31.97
N GLU A 237 -4.75 -32.90 -32.91
CA GLU A 237 -5.23 -31.87 -33.84
C GLU A 237 -5.79 -30.67 -33.06
N GLY A 238 -5.28 -29.47 -33.36
CA GLY A 238 -5.66 -28.24 -32.67
C GLY A 238 -5.08 -28.08 -31.27
N ALA A 239 -4.05 -28.87 -30.89
CA ALA A 239 -3.32 -28.64 -29.66
C ALA A 239 -2.57 -27.30 -29.71
N GLU A 240 -2.77 -26.50 -28.68
CA GLU A 240 -2.06 -25.25 -28.47
C GLU A 240 -1.37 -25.30 -27.11
N PHE A 241 -0.14 -24.80 -27.06
CA PHE A 241 0.70 -24.78 -25.87
C PHE A 241 0.91 -23.35 -25.42
N LEU A 242 0.84 -23.11 -24.11
CA LEU A 242 0.96 -21.79 -23.52
C LEU A 242 1.93 -21.82 -22.35
N GLY A 243 2.79 -20.81 -22.29
CA GLY A 243 3.44 -20.39 -21.04
C GLY A 243 2.44 -19.57 -20.22
N LEU A 244 2.32 -19.88 -18.93
CA LEU A 244 1.39 -19.24 -18.03
C LEU A 244 2.13 -18.69 -16.82
N THR A 245 1.79 -17.46 -16.47
CA THR A 245 2.31 -16.77 -15.30
C THR A 245 1.17 -16.03 -14.60
N ALA A 246 1.06 -16.23 -13.29
CA ALA A 246 0.20 -15.38 -12.47
C ALA A 246 1.03 -14.26 -11.82
N THR A 247 0.65 -13.03 -12.17
CA THR A 247 1.04 -11.82 -11.44
C THR A 247 -0.22 -11.27 -10.74
N GLU A 248 -0.51 -9.97 -10.84
CA GLU A 248 -1.82 -9.41 -10.49
C GLU A 248 -2.95 -9.92 -11.40
N SER A 249 -2.57 -10.38 -12.61
CA SER A 249 -3.47 -11.04 -13.55
C SER A 249 -2.80 -12.27 -14.16
N LEU A 250 -3.63 -13.18 -14.67
CA LEU A 250 -3.16 -14.35 -15.41
C LEU A 250 -2.70 -13.90 -16.80
N VAL A 251 -1.41 -14.05 -17.07
CA VAL A 251 -0.82 -13.77 -18.38
C VAL A 251 -0.49 -15.09 -19.06
N THR A 252 -0.91 -15.23 -20.32
CA THR A 252 -0.61 -16.39 -21.15
C THR A 252 0.18 -15.97 -22.38
N THR A 253 1.11 -16.82 -22.79
CA THR A 253 1.97 -16.60 -23.95
C THR A 253 1.94 -17.83 -24.83
N PRO A 254 1.56 -17.72 -26.12
CA PRO A 254 1.56 -18.86 -27.01
C PRO A 254 2.99 -19.36 -27.26
N LEU A 255 3.16 -20.68 -27.21
CA LEU A 255 4.38 -21.35 -27.61
C LEU A 255 4.21 -21.86 -29.04
N THR A 256 5.17 -21.55 -29.91
CA THR A 256 5.15 -21.91 -31.33
C THR A 256 6.38 -22.69 -31.71
N ASP A 257 6.25 -23.58 -32.69
CA ASP A 257 7.35 -24.33 -33.32
C ASP A 257 7.48 -23.87 -34.79
N PRO A 258 8.27 -22.81 -35.07
CA PRO A 258 8.35 -22.23 -36.41
C PRO A 258 9.14 -23.07 -37.42
N ASP A 259 10.05 -23.93 -36.95
CA ASP A 259 10.94 -24.75 -37.79
C ASP A 259 10.53 -26.22 -37.85
N GLY A 260 9.53 -26.64 -37.07
CA GLY A 260 8.92 -27.96 -37.11
C GLY A 260 9.82 -29.04 -36.51
N ASP A 261 10.67 -28.69 -35.55
CA ASP A 261 11.60 -29.61 -34.91
C ASP A 261 11.01 -30.28 -33.65
N GLY A 262 9.78 -29.89 -33.28
CA GLY A 262 9.09 -30.35 -32.08
C GLY A 262 9.39 -29.51 -30.84
N VAL A 263 10.16 -28.42 -30.94
CA VAL A 263 10.49 -27.52 -29.82
C VAL A 263 9.64 -26.25 -29.90
N TYR A 264 8.64 -26.18 -29.03
CA TYR A 264 7.76 -25.04 -28.92
C TYR A 264 8.37 -23.98 -28.01
N THR A 265 8.55 -22.78 -28.53
CA THR A 265 9.16 -21.66 -27.81
C THR A 265 8.22 -20.48 -27.71
N GLY A 266 8.33 -19.75 -26.61
CA GLY A 266 7.62 -18.50 -26.37
C GLY A 266 8.32 -17.73 -25.25
N SER A 267 8.09 -16.43 -25.15
CA SER A 267 8.69 -15.63 -24.08
C SER A 267 7.77 -14.52 -23.64
N GLN A 268 7.86 -14.19 -22.37
CA GLN A 268 7.11 -13.07 -21.79
C GLN A 268 7.97 -12.24 -20.86
N THR A 269 7.56 -10.99 -20.73
CA THR A 269 8.21 -10.02 -19.89
C THR A 269 7.38 -9.81 -18.64
N VAL A 270 8.00 -9.93 -17.47
CA VAL A 270 7.37 -9.72 -16.16
C VAL A 270 8.10 -8.62 -15.40
N PRO A 271 7.43 -7.87 -14.50
CA PRO A 271 8.11 -6.96 -13.59
C PRO A 271 9.15 -7.73 -12.78
N ARG A 272 10.38 -7.21 -12.70
CA ARG A 272 11.44 -7.84 -11.91
C ARG A 272 11.28 -7.53 -10.43
N PHE A 273 10.82 -6.33 -10.10
CA PHE A 273 10.70 -5.82 -8.72
C PHE A 273 9.28 -5.32 -8.45
N ALA A 274 8.89 -5.32 -7.17
CA ALA A 274 7.63 -4.73 -6.75
C ALA A 274 7.70 -3.19 -6.90
N PRO A 275 6.60 -2.52 -7.31
CA PRO A 275 6.55 -1.06 -7.30
C PRO A 275 6.86 -0.51 -5.90
N GLY A 276 7.90 0.32 -5.77
CA GLY A 276 8.32 0.89 -4.48
C GLY A 276 8.88 -0.12 -3.46
N GLY A 277 9.13 -1.36 -3.87
CA GLY A 277 9.69 -2.39 -2.99
C GLY A 277 11.21 -2.27 -2.80
N PRO A 278 11.79 -3.05 -1.86
CA PRO A 278 13.19 -2.96 -1.41
C PRO A 278 14.24 -3.43 -2.43
N GLY A 279 13.99 -3.34 -3.75
CA GLY A 279 14.92 -3.75 -4.80
C GLY A 279 15.16 -5.26 -4.88
N GLU A 280 14.38 -6.08 -4.17
CA GLU A 280 14.44 -7.55 -4.24
C GLU A 280 13.54 -8.10 -5.36
N PRO A 281 14.03 -9.06 -6.17
CA PRO A 281 13.22 -9.64 -7.23
C PRO A 281 11.95 -10.32 -6.69
N ILE A 282 10.82 -10.06 -7.32
CA ILE A 282 9.53 -10.64 -6.88
C ILE A 282 9.45 -12.13 -7.19
N GLU A 283 8.72 -12.87 -6.36
CA GLU A 283 8.33 -14.24 -6.66
C GLU A 283 7.03 -14.27 -7.46
N ILE A 284 7.09 -14.91 -8.62
CA ILE A 284 5.95 -15.08 -9.52
C ILE A 284 5.36 -16.47 -9.29
N SER A 285 4.08 -16.57 -8.96
CA SER A 285 3.44 -17.86 -8.64
C SER A 285 1.95 -17.88 -8.97
N PRO A 286 1.46 -18.93 -9.66
CA PRO A 286 2.22 -20.02 -10.28
C PRO A 286 2.83 -19.65 -11.64
N VAL A 287 3.90 -20.36 -12.02
CA VAL A 287 4.45 -20.40 -13.38
C VAL A 287 4.31 -21.82 -13.96
N ARG A 288 3.69 -21.95 -15.14
CA ARG A 288 3.31 -23.25 -15.73
C ARG A 288 3.48 -23.28 -17.24
N ILE A 289 3.60 -24.49 -17.80
CA ILE A 289 3.30 -24.76 -19.21
C ILE A 289 2.02 -25.59 -19.28
N VAL A 290 1.07 -25.15 -20.10
CA VAL A 290 -0.26 -25.76 -20.23
C VAL A 290 -0.59 -26.03 -21.70
N GLN A 291 -1.50 -26.98 -21.91
CA GLN A 291 -2.18 -27.24 -23.18
C GLN A 291 -3.63 -26.77 -23.07
N GLY A 292 -4.09 -25.93 -23.99
CA GLY A 292 -5.46 -25.40 -23.99
C GLY A 292 -5.63 -24.19 -24.93
N PRO A 293 -6.87 -23.69 -25.11
CA PRO A 293 -7.14 -22.59 -26.04
C PRO A 293 -6.45 -21.28 -25.58
N PRO A 294 -6.21 -20.29 -26.46
CA PRO A 294 -5.45 -19.08 -26.14
C PRO A 294 -6.33 -17.98 -25.51
N THR A 295 -7.63 -18.25 -25.37
CA THR A 295 -8.67 -17.25 -25.07
C THR A 295 -9.09 -17.19 -23.60
N ALA A 296 -8.45 -17.89 -22.65
CA ALA A 296 -8.86 -17.72 -21.25
C ALA A 296 -8.30 -16.45 -20.64
N THR A 297 -9.22 -15.54 -20.34
CA THR A 297 -9.01 -14.34 -19.52
C THR A 297 -9.48 -14.57 -18.08
N GLY A 298 -9.33 -15.80 -17.54
CA GLY A 298 -9.86 -16.19 -16.22
C GLY A 298 -9.07 -17.33 -15.57
N PRO A 299 -9.42 -17.73 -14.33
CA PRO A 299 -8.78 -18.87 -13.66
C PRO A 299 -8.86 -20.11 -14.55
N LEU A 300 -7.77 -20.90 -14.61
CA LEU A 300 -7.66 -22.09 -15.46
C LEU A 300 -8.92 -22.95 -15.36
N GLY A 301 -9.75 -22.92 -16.41
CA GLY A 301 -10.93 -23.77 -16.51
C GLY A 301 -10.56 -25.22 -16.82
N PRO A 302 -11.54 -26.14 -16.81
CA PRO A 302 -11.33 -27.56 -17.10
C PRO A 302 -10.77 -27.85 -18.50
N GLU A 303 -10.78 -26.86 -19.39
CA GLU A 303 -10.20 -26.91 -20.73
C GLU A 303 -8.66 -26.87 -20.77
N TYR A 304 -8.00 -26.55 -19.65
CA TYR A 304 -6.55 -26.55 -19.56
C TYR A 304 -6.00 -27.83 -18.96
N ARG A 305 -5.02 -28.42 -19.64
CA ARG A 305 -4.18 -29.50 -19.10
C ARG A 305 -2.81 -28.93 -18.72
N VAL A 306 -2.44 -29.03 -17.46
CA VAL A 306 -1.08 -28.68 -17.01
C VAL A 306 -0.11 -29.74 -17.53
N ILE A 307 0.92 -29.29 -18.26
CA ILE A 307 2.03 -30.13 -18.71
C ILE A 307 3.12 -30.10 -17.63
N GLU A 308 3.52 -28.90 -17.21
CA GLU A 308 4.56 -28.68 -16.20
C GLU A 308 4.17 -27.54 -15.26
N ASP A 309 4.41 -27.70 -13.96
CA ASP A 309 4.22 -26.67 -12.94
C ASP A 309 5.55 -26.35 -12.25
N PHE A 310 6.09 -25.18 -12.54
CA PHE A 310 7.34 -24.71 -11.95
C PHE A 310 7.13 -24.09 -10.55
N GLY A 311 5.87 -23.93 -10.11
CA GLY A 311 5.54 -23.34 -8.83
C GLY A 311 5.87 -21.84 -8.76
N ALA A 312 6.46 -21.43 -7.64
CA ALA A 312 6.94 -20.06 -7.43
C ALA A 312 8.33 -19.89 -8.04
N VAL A 313 8.50 -18.84 -8.84
CA VAL A 313 9.71 -18.58 -9.63
C VAL A 313 10.10 -17.13 -9.44
N THR A 314 11.32 -16.89 -8.96
CA THR A 314 11.89 -15.54 -8.86
C THR A 314 11.94 -14.87 -10.24
N ALA A 315 11.54 -13.60 -10.32
CA ALA A 315 11.49 -12.82 -11.54
C ALA A 315 12.89 -12.46 -12.08
N GLU A 316 13.63 -13.42 -12.63
CA GLU A 316 14.93 -13.20 -13.27
C GLU A 316 14.91 -13.69 -14.72
N ASP A 317 15.88 -13.27 -15.53
CA ASP A 317 16.00 -13.79 -16.90
C ASP A 317 16.33 -15.30 -16.83
N ARG A 318 15.40 -16.13 -17.31
CA ARG A 318 15.55 -17.59 -17.25
C ARG A 318 14.77 -18.30 -18.33
N THR A 319 15.25 -19.49 -18.65
CA THR A 319 14.56 -20.45 -19.53
C THR A 319 13.92 -21.54 -18.68
N LEU A 320 12.63 -21.77 -18.90
CA LEU A 320 11.80 -22.76 -18.25
C LEU A 320 11.51 -23.87 -19.27
N SER A 321 12.17 -25.01 -19.10
CA SER A 321 12.12 -26.11 -20.06
C SER A 321 11.29 -27.28 -19.54
N ALA A 322 10.45 -27.84 -20.40
CA ALA A 322 9.66 -29.04 -20.14
C ALA A 322 9.66 -29.96 -21.36
N SER A 323 9.18 -31.19 -21.19
CA SER A 323 8.93 -32.10 -22.30
C SER A 323 7.64 -32.89 -22.12
N VAL A 324 7.00 -33.23 -23.24
CA VAL A 324 5.76 -34.01 -23.29
C VAL A 324 5.81 -34.98 -24.47
N SER A 325 5.19 -36.16 -24.33
CA SER A 325 5.10 -37.15 -25.40
C SER A 325 3.65 -37.52 -25.68
N PHE A 326 3.31 -37.62 -26.97
CA PHE A 326 1.98 -38.04 -27.46
C PHE A 326 2.04 -39.38 -28.22
N CYS A 327 3.15 -40.12 -28.10
CA CYS A 327 3.37 -41.34 -28.87
C CYS A 327 2.37 -42.48 -28.56
N ASP A 328 1.73 -42.43 -27.40
CA ASP A 328 0.64 -43.33 -27.03
C ASP A 328 -0.70 -42.69 -27.42
N GLY A 329 -1.16 -42.95 -28.65
CA GLY A 329 -2.48 -42.51 -29.14
C GLY A 329 -3.65 -43.10 -28.34
N GLY A 330 -3.91 -42.54 -27.16
CA GLY A 330 -5.03 -42.89 -26.28
C GLY A 330 -5.68 -41.64 -25.71
N GLY A 331 -6.98 -41.50 -25.92
CA GLY A 331 -7.80 -40.40 -25.39
C GLY A 331 -7.85 -40.30 -23.86
N PRO A 332 -8.71 -39.41 -23.32
CA PRO A 332 -8.52 -38.78 -22.03
C PRO A 332 -8.81 -39.76 -20.90
N ASP A 333 -7.79 -40.20 -20.19
CA ASP A 333 -7.85 -40.67 -18.80
C ASP A 333 -6.43 -40.92 -18.29
N GLY A 334 -6.07 -40.35 -17.13
CA GLY A 334 -5.01 -40.93 -16.30
C GLY A 334 -3.95 -39.98 -15.73
N GLY A 335 -4.29 -39.31 -14.63
CA GLY A 335 -3.44 -39.28 -13.44
C GLY A 335 -2.11 -38.52 -13.52
N GLY A 336 -2.14 -37.22 -13.18
CA GLY A 336 -0.95 -36.49 -12.80
C GLY A 336 -0.26 -37.14 -11.60
N THR A 337 1.00 -37.50 -11.75
CA THR A 337 1.90 -37.76 -10.64
C THR A 337 2.73 -36.50 -10.42
N THR A 338 2.49 -35.84 -9.28
CA THR A 338 3.33 -34.76 -8.74
C THR A 338 4.78 -35.21 -8.64
N GLY A 339 5.64 -34.72 -9.53
CA GLY A 339 7.09 -34.85 -9.44
C GLY A 339 7.63 -33.78 -8.50
N GLY A 340 7.84 -34.13 -7.23
CA GLY A 340 8.62 -33.31 -6.30
C GLY A 340 10.11 -33.26 -6.69
N PRO A 341 10.88 -32.33 -6.11
CA PRO A 341 12.26 -32.08 -6.47
C PRO A 341 13.14 -33.30 -6.17
N VAL A 342 13.95 -33.72 -7.14
CA VAL A 342 14.94 -34.79 -6.97
C VAL A 342 16.06 -34.29 -6.07
N VAL A 343 15.93 -34.56 -4.76
CA VAL A 343 17.05 -34.56 -3.82
C VAL A 343 17.76 -35.91 -3.94
N SER A 344 19.01 -35.86 -4.34
CA SER A 344 19.90 -37.02 -4.48
C SER A 344 20.12 -37.70 -3.13
N GLY A 345 19.65 -38.94 -2.99
CA GLY A 345 19.77 -39.76 -1.79
C GLY A 345 19.84 -41.25 -2.15
N ASP A 346 21.05 -41.78 -2.09
CA ASP A 346 21.47 -43.18 -2.29
C ASP A 346 20.73 -44.19 -1.39
N THR A 347 20.03 -45.19 -1.96
CA THR A 347 20.28 -46.64 -1.71
C THR A 347 19.44 -47.55 -2.64
N GLY A 348 20.11 -48.34 -3.50
CA GLY A 348 19.76 -49.75 -3.77
C GLY A 348 18.75 -50.17 -4.85
N GLY A 349 19.25 -50.53 -6.05
CA GLY A 349 18.98 -51.87 -6.65
C GLY A 349 18.07 -52.02 -7.88
N ILE A 350 18.70 -52.19 -9.06
CA ILE A 350 18.36 -53.07 -10.22
C ILE A 350 17.07 -52.71 -11.00
N VAL A 351 17.09 -52.16 -12.24
CA VAL A 351 17.56 -52.69 -13.55
C VAL A 351 17.88 -51.51 -14.51
N PRO A 352 18.78 -51.64 -15.52
CA PRO A 352 19.19 -50.49 -16.34
C PRO A 352 18.26 -50.32 -17.56
N SER A 353 17.40 -49.30 -17.54
CA SER A 353 17.02 -48.59 -18.76
C SER A 353 17.92 -47.36 -18.89
N LEU A 354 18.59 -47.24 -20.03
CA LEU A 354 19.52 -46.15 -20.33
C LEU A 354 18.83 -44.78 -20.18
N PRO A 355 19.41 -43.81 -19.44
CA PRO A 355 19.03 -42.42 -19.63
C PRO A 355 19.54 -41.98 -21.01
N LYS A 356 18.62 -41.61 -21.89
CA LYS A 356 18.95 -40.91 -23.14
C LYS A 356 19.46 -39.53 -22.74
N VAL A 357 20.78 -39.45 -22.59
CA VAL A 357 21.54 -38.20 -22.46
C VAL A 357 21.14 -37.32 -23.64
N LEU A 358 20.47 -36.21 -23.34
CA LEU A 358 20.32 -35.10 -24.27
C LEU A 358 21.74 -34.71 -24.74
N PRO A 359 21.99 -34.54 -26.05
CA PRO A 359 23.27 -34.04 -26.50
C PRO A 359 23.46 -32.64 -25.88
N SER A 360 24.48 -32.51 -25.04
CA SER A 360 24.99 -31.23 -24.63
C SER A 360 25.52 -30.52 -25.87
N THR A 361 24.77 -29.55 -26.38
CA THR A 361 25.29 -28.52 -27.27
C THR A 361 26.17 -27.58 -26.44
N GLY A 362 27.34 -28.09 -26.07
CA GLY A 362 28.48 -27.27 -25.68
C GLY A 362 28.94 -26.46 -26.89
N GLY A 363 28.38 -25.26 -27.04
CA GLY A 363 28.79 -24.27 -28.02
C GLY A 363 29.56 -23.15 -27.33
N LEU A 364 30.89 -23.30 -27.30
CA LEU A 364 31.83 -22.23 -26.96
C LEU A 364 31.55 -20.96 -27.76
N LEU A 365 31.54 -19.82 -27.05
CA LEU A 365 31.77 -18.48 -27.57
C LEU A 365 32.85 -18.46 -28.68
N PRO A 366 32.64 -17.67 -29.74
CA PRO A 366 33.69 -16.85 -30.29
C PRO A 366 33.43 -15.38 -29.97
N ILE A 367 34.39 -14.78 -29.27
CA ILE A 367 34.67 -13.35 -29.23
C ILE A 367 34.74 -12.83 -30.67
N ALA A 368 33.76 -12.03 -31.10
CA ALA A 368 33.86 -11.14 -32.26
C ALA A 368 32.66 -10.18 -32.35
N CYS A 369 32.70 -9.06 -31.64
CA CYS A 369 32.16 -7.75 -32.07
C CYS A 369 32.52 -6.68 -31.03
N LEU A 370 33.80 -6.35 -30.95
CA LEU A 370 34.31 -5.17 -30.25
C LEU A 370 35.06 -4.29 -31.26
N VAL A 371 34.37 -3.89 -32.34
CA VAL A 371 34.78 -2.78 -33.22
C VAL A 371 33.51 -2.16 -33.79
N GLY A 372 33.16 -0.96 -33.31
CA GLY A 372 32.18 -0.08 -33.96
C GLY A 372 31.05 0.37 -33.03
N LEU A 373 31.30 1.33 -32.14
CA LEU A 373 30.95 2.75 -32.37
C LEU A 373 31.32 3.63 -31.15
N VAL A 374 32.62 3.85 -30.96
CA VAL A 374 33.17 5.00 -30.19
C VAL A 374 33.04 6.30 -31.02
N LEU A 375 31.86 6.56 -31.58
CA LEU A 375 31.64 7.67 -32.52
C LEU A 375 30.30 8.39 -32.29
N VAL A 376 29.97 8.71 -31.03
CA VAL A 376 28.98 9.76 -30.71
C VAL A 376 29.48 10.74 -29.62
N ALA A 377 30.56 10.44 -28.88
CA ALA A 377 31.06 11.32 -27.81
C ALA A 377 32.08 12.42 -28.26
N GLY A 378 32.28 12.64 -29.57
CA GLY A 378 33.25 13.62 -30.09
C GLY A 378 32.69 14.94 -30.63
N GLY A 379 31.36 15.14 -30.57
CA GLY A 379 30.67 16.15 -31.37
C GLY A 379 30.23 17.44 -30.68
N LEU A 380 30.41 17.60 -29.37
CA LEU A 380 29.78 18.72 -28.62
C LEU A 380 30.74 19.67 -27.89
N MET A 381 32.04 19.67 -28.19
CA MET A 381 33.00 20.61 -27.56
C MET A 381 33.51 21.75 -28.46
N ASN A 382 32.92 22.00 -29.64
CA ASN A 382 33.43 23.05 -30.55
C ASN A 382 32.45 24.18 -30.91
N ARG A 383 31.49 24.54 -30.03
CA ARG A 383 30.59 25.69 -30.29
C ARG A 383 30.56 26.79 -29.23
N ARG A 384 31.66 26.96 -28.46
CA ARG A 384 31.79 28.09 -27.51
C ARG A 384 33.08 28.92 -27.66
N ARG A 385 33.64 29.01 -28.88
CA ARG A 385 34.62 30.05 -29.25
C ARG A 385 34.24 30.69 -30.58
N ASN A 386 33.27 31.60 -30.51
CA ASN A 386 33.05 32.79 -31.36
C ASN A 386 31.56 33.13 -31.39
N ARG A 387 31.08 33.71 -30.30
CA ARG A 387 30.26 34.94 -30.28
C ARG A 387 30.13 35.42 -28.85
#